data_AF-A0A1E7G5M6-F1
#
_entry.id   AF-A0A1E7G5M6-F1
#
_cell.length_a   1.000
_cell.length_b   1.000
_cell.length_c   1.000
_cell.angle_alpha   90.00
_cell.angle_beta   90.00
_cell.angle_gamma   90.00
#
_symmetry.space_group_name_H-M   'P 1'
#
loop_
_entity.id
_entity.type
_entity.pdbx_description
1 polymer ?
#
loop_
_entity_poly.entity_id
_entity_poly.type
_entity_poly.pdbx_seq_one_letter_code
_entity_poly.pdbx_strand_id
1 'polypeptide(L)'
;MAIQQKNSRNILANITIGELPAAFVSSEIQEDGTMILTCNVNNPGLFFSSEDGKNDALKVFDEAIDVAKDLSVKYSESNLIN
;
A
#
# COMPACT_ATOMS: atom_id res chain seq x y z
N MET A 1 -1.33 -11.84 4.78
CA MET A 1 -1.65 -10.40 4.96
C MET A 1 -3.16 -10.15 4.99
N ALA A 2 -3.61 -9.12 5.71
CA ALA A 2 -4.99 -8.66 5.74
C ALA A 2 -5.08 -7.15 5.48
N ILE A 3 -5.83 -6.76 4.45
CA ILE A 3 -6.15 -5.35 4.18
C ILE A 3 -7.20 -4.90 5.18
N GLN A 4 -6.89 -3.88 5.97
CA GLN A 4 -7.79 -3.32 6.97
C GLN A 4 -8.71 -2.25 6.38
N GLN A 5 -8.17 -1.47 5.44
CA GLN A 5 -8.90 -0.42 4.77
C GLN A 5 -8.30 -0.21 3.39
N LYS A 6 -9.18 -0.05 2.40
CA LYS A 6 -8.80 0.28 1.02
C LYS A 6 -9.83 1.25 0.47
N ASN A 7 -9.39 2.46 0.13
CA ASN A 7 -10.16 3.44 -0.61
C ASN A 7 -9.31 4.02 -1.74
N SER A 8 -9.85 4.99 -2.47
CA SER A 8 -9.16 5.58 -3.63
C SER A 8 -7.86 6.31 -3.29
N ARG A 9 -7.59 6.62 -2.01
CA ARG A 9 -6.41 7.37 -1.59
C ARG A 9 -5.57 6.70 -0.53
N ASN A 10 -6.07 5.65 0.09
CA ASN A 10 -5.41 5.03 1.22
C ASN A 10 -5.64 3.52 1.24
N ILE A 11 -4.54 2.79 1.42
CA ILE A 11 -4.53 1.37 1.69
C ILE A 11 -3.81 1.17 3.01
N LEU A 12 -4.44 0.47 3.96
CA LEU A 12 -3.84 0.01 5.21
C LEU A 12 -3.87 -1.51 5.22
N ALA A 13 -2.72 -2.13 5.48
CA ALA A 13 -2.58 -3.58 5.54
C ALA A 13 -1.69 -4.03 6.69
N ASN A 14 -2.12 -5.09 7.37
CA ASN A 14 -1.29 -5.80 8.34
C ASN A 14 -0.72 -7.07 7.71
N ILE A 15 0.57 -7.27 7.92
CA ILE A 15 1.30 -8.45 7.50
C ILE A 15 1.54 -9.29 8.75
N THR A 16 0.90 -10.44 8.79
CA THR A 16 1.08 -11.47 9.81
C THR A 16 1.77 -12.67 9.17
N ILE A 17 2.76 -13.24 9.87
CA ILE A 17 3.42 -14.49 9.49
C ILE A 17 3.13 -15.48 10.61
N GLY A 18 2.37 -16.54 10.28
CA GLY A 18 1.67 -17.32 11.28
C GLY A 18 0.64 -16.45 12.01
N GLU A 19 0.70 -16.43 13.34
CA GLU A 19 -0.18 -15.61 14.20
C GLU A 19 0.48 -14.32 14.71
N LEU A 20 1.73 -14.06 14.30
CA LEU A 20 2.50 -12.93 14.80
C LEU A 20 2.48 -11.74 13.82
N PRO A 21 2.31 -10.50 14.31
CA PRO A 21 2.39 -9.30 13.49
C PRO A 21 3.84 -9.06 13.07
N ALA A 22 4.11 -9.15 11.77
CA ALA A 22 5.43 -8.94 11.20
C ALA A 22 5.65 -7.48 10.79
N ALA A 23 4.66 -6.88 10.10
CA ALA A 23 4.73 -5.50 9.65
C ALA A 23 3.33 -4.88 9.45
N PHE A 24 3.30 -3.56 9.40
CA PHE A 24 2.15 -2.76 8.98
C PHE A 24 2.57 -1.93 7.78
N VAL A 25 1.77 -1.94 6.73
CA VAL A 25 2.02 -1.18 5.51
C VAL A 25 0.85 -0.25 5.26
N SER A 26 1.14 1.01 4.96
CA SER A 26 0.14 1.98 4.54
C SER A 26 0.57 2.74 3.30
N SER A 27 -0.41 3.20 2.54
CA SER A 27 -0.23 4.13 1.43
C SER A 27 -1.17 5.31 1.60
N GLU A 28 -0.73 6.48 1.18
CA GLU A 28 -1.53 7.70 1.11
C GLU A 28 -1.22 8.43 -0.20
N ILE A 29 -2.26 8.71 -0.99
CA ILE A 29 -2.17 9.45 -2.24
C ILE A 29 -2.81 10.82 -2.04
N GLN A 30 -2.00 11.86 -2.17
CA GLN A 30 -2.41 13.25 -2.00
C GLN A 30 -3.02 13.82 -3.29
N GLU A 31 -3.63 15.00 -3.18
CA GLU A 31 -4.30 15.71 -4.29
C GLU A 31 -3.35 16.15 -5.39
N ASP A 32 -2.11 16.47 -5.03
CA ASP A 32 -1.05 16.87 -5.95
C ASP A 32 -0.41 15.68 -6.67
N GLY A 33 -0.90 14.45 -6.41
CA GLY A 33 -0.36 13.21 -6.96
C GLY A 33 0.83 12.65 -6.17
N THR A 34 1.25 13.29 -5.07
CA THR A 34 2.27 12.75 -4.18
C THR A 34 1.74 11.49 -3.51
N MET A 35 2.49 10.39 -3.64
CA MET A 35 2.20 9.14 -2.95
C MET A 35 3.20 8.91 -1.81
N ILE A 36 2.70 8.72 -0.60
CA ILE A 36 3.47 8.34 0.58
C ILE A 36 3.24 6.85 0.83
N LEU A 37 4.32 6.07 0.83
CA LEU A 37 4.31 4.66 1.21
C LEU A 37 5.05 4.50 2.53
N THR A 38 4.40 3.91 3.53
CA THR A 38 4.99 3.64 4.84
C THR A 38 4.97 2.14 5.10
N CYS A 39 6.11 1.58 5.48
CA CYS A 39 6.21 0.21 5.98
C CYS A 39 6.86 0.24 7.37
N ASN A 40 6.09 -0.13 8.38
CA ASN A 40 6.55 -0.29 9.75
C ASN A 40 6.79 -1.77 10.04
N VAL A 41 8.05 -2.15 10.23
CA VAL A 41 8.44 -3.53 10.52
C VAL A 41 8.47 -3.76 12.03
N ASN A 42 7.39 -4.34 12.56
CA ASN A 42 7.22 -4.60 13.99
C ASN A 42 8.13 -5.72 14.50
N ASN A 43 8.40 -6.73 13.66
CA ASN A 43 9.29 -7.84 13.99
C ASN A 43 10.27 -8.09 12.82
N PRO A 44 11.42 -7.41 12.80
CA PRO A 44 12.39 -7.50 11.71
C PRO A 44 12.90 -8.91 11.45
N GLY A 45 13.18 -9.68 12.51
CA GLY A 45 13.67 -11.05 12.37
C GLY A 45 12.68 -11.92 11.59
N LEU A 46 11.40 -11.86 11.97
CA LEU A 46 10.33 -12.59 11.32
C LEU A 46 10.04 -12.08 9.90
N PHE A 47 10.02 -10.76 9.71
CA PHE A 47 9.71 -10.13 8.43
C PHE A 47 10.80 -10.41 7.37
N PHE A 48 12.08 -10.29 7.74
CA PHE A 48 13.17 -10.46 6.78
C PHE A 48 13.58 -11.92 6.56
N SER A 49 13.28 -12.83 7.49
CA SER A 49 13.53 -14.26 7.34
C SER A 49 12.48 -14.97 6.47
N SER A 50 11.34 -14.33 6.21
CA SER A 50 10.24 -14.88 5.41
C SER A 50 10.17 -14.21 4.04
N GLU A 51 10.06 -15.00 2.98
CA GLU A 51 9.74 -14.47 1.65
C GLU A 51 8.30 -13.96 1.59
N ASP A 52 7.37 -14.61 2.32
CA ASP A 52 5.96 -14.22 2.36
C ASP A 52 5.78 -12.80 2.89
N GLY A 53 6.53 -12.42 3.94
CA GLY A 53 6.46 -11.06 4.49
C GLY A 53 6.85 -9.98 3.48
N LYS A 54 7.91 -10.24 2.71
CA LYS A 54 8.39 -9.32 1.66
C LYS A 54 7.42 -9.25 0.49
N ASN A 55 6.93 -10.40 0.04
CA ASN A 55 5.97 -10.49 -1.06
C ASN A 55 4.64 -9.82 -0.71
N ASP A 56 4.17 -10.00 0.52
CA ASP A 56 2.94 -9.35 0.98
C ASP A 56 3.09 -7.82 1.08
N ALA A 57 4.26 -7.32 1.51
CA ALA A 57 4.53 -5.88 1.51
C ALA A 57 4.58 -5.31 0.08
N LEU A 58 5.23 -6.03 -0.85
CA LEU A 58 5.28 -5.65 -2.26
C LEU A 58 3.88 -5.57 -2.89
N LYS A 59 3.01 -6.56 -2.62
CA LYS A 59 1.61 -6.52 -3.12
C LYS A 59 0.87 -5.26 -2.69
N VAL A 60 1.06 -4.81 -1.45
CA VAL A 60 0.40 -3.59 -0.95
C VAL A 60 0.93 -2.36 -1.69
N PHE A 61 2.23 -2.31 -1.99
CA PHE A 61 2.82 -1.23 -2.77
C PHE A 61 2.35 -1.25 -4.23
N ASP A 62 2.30 -2.41 -4.87
CA ASP A 62 1.79 -2.56 -6.23
C ASP A 62 0.32 -2.11 -6.31
N GLU A 63 -0.51 -2.53 -5.35
CA GLU A 63 -1.90 -2.07 -5.27
C GLU A 63 -2.02 -0.56 -5.09
N ALA A 64 -1.16 0.05 -4.26
CA ALA A 64 -1.15 1.50 -4.06
C ALA A 64 -0.77 2.25 -5.34
N ILE A 65 0.22 1.73 -6.08
CA ILE A 65 0.65 2.27 -7.37
C ILE A 65 -0.48 2.19 -8.39
N ASP A 66 -1.20 1.09 -8.47
CA ASP A 66 -2.29 0.92 -9.43
C ASP A 66 -3.46 1.87 -9.12
N VAL A 67 -3.80 2.05 -7.84
CA VAL A 67 -4.79 3.07 -7.41
C VAL A 67 -4.34 4.48 -7.79
N ALA A 68 -3.04 4.80 -7.65
CA ALA A 68 -2.50 6.11 -8.03
C ALA A 68 -2.56 6.35 -9.54
N LYS A 69 -2.28 5.33 -10.37
CA LYS A 69 -2.42 5.40 -11.83
C LYS A 69 -3.87 5.66 -12.23
N ASP A 70 -4.81 4.92 -11.64
CA ASP A 70 -6.25 5.08 -11.92
C ASP A 70 -6.74 6.49 -11.57
N LEU A 71 -6.26 7.06 -10.45
CA LEU A 71 -6.54 8.45 -10.09
C LEU A 71 -5.94 9.45 -11.09
N SER A 72 -4.70 9.22 -11.54
CA SER A 72 -4.03 10.10 -12.51
C SER A 72 -4.77 10.14 -13.85
N VAL A 73 -5.28 8.99 -14.34
CA VAL A 73 -6.11 8.92 -15.55
C VAL A 73 -7.39 9.73 -15.37
N LYS A 74 -8.11 9.54 -14.25
CA LYS A 74 -9.34 10.30 -13.96
C LYS A 74 -9.11 11.82 -13.91
N TYR A 75 -8.01 12.27 -13.30
CA TYR A 75 -7.68 13.70 -13.26
C TYR A 75 -7.31 14.24 -14.64
N SER A 76 -6.59 13.47 -15.45
CA SER A 76 -6.24 13.85 -16.82
C SER A 76 -7.48 14.00 -17.69
N GLU A 77 -8.43 13.06 -17.60
CA GLU A 77 -9.73 13.14 -18.29
C GLU A 77 -10.57 14.33 -17.81
N SER A 78 -10.61 14.59 -16.49
CA SER A 78 -11.35 15.74 -15.93
C SER A 78 -10.79 17.09 -16.40
N ASN A 79 -9.48 17.19 -16.65
CA ASN A 79 -8.85 18.41 -17.16
C ASN A 79 -9.04 18.61 -18.67
N LEU A 80 -9.47 17.59 -19.41
CA LEU A 80 -9.77 17.68 -20.85
C LEU A 80 -11.23 18.10 -21.12
N ILE A 81 -12.09 18.07 -20.10
CA ILE A 81 -13.54 18.36 -20.20
C ILE A 81 -13.85 19.80 -19.73
N ASN A 82 -12.89 20.50 -19.12
CA ASN A 82 -12.98 21.91 -18.75
C ASN A 82 -12.21 22.81 -19.73
#